data_AF-A0AAE1B0W6-F1
#
_entry.id   AF-A0AAE1B0W6-F1
#
_cell.length_a   1.000
_cell.length_b   1.000
_cell.length_c   1.000
_cell.angle_alpha   90.00
_cell.angle_beta   90.00
_cell.angle_gamma   90.00
#
_symmetry.space_group_name_H-M   'P 1'
#
loop_
_entity.id
_entity.type
_entity.pdbx_description
1 polymer ?
#
loop_
_entity_poly.entity_id
_entity_poly.type
_entity_poly.pdbx_seq_one_letter_code
_entity_poly.pdbx_strand_id
1 'polypeptide(L)'
;MWGDVGWRDGGLQSKGDVGRCWIEGRGLQSKGDVGRCWIEGRGVTVKGRCGEMLDRGAGVTVKGRCGEMLDRAKQGVGLLSKGDVGRCWIEGRGLLSKGDVGRCWIEGRGVTVKGRCGEMLDGGAGVTVKGRCGEMLDRGAGGYCQREMWGDVG
;
A
#
# COMPACT_ATOMS: atom_id res chain seq x y z
N MET A 1 12.86 15.39 15.90
CA MET A 1 11.72 15.10 16.80
C MET A 1 10.56 14.64 15.94
N TRP A 2 10.11 13.40 16.11
CA TRP A 2 8.90 12.87 15.47
C TRP A 2 7.76 13.20 16.44
N GLY A 3 6.97 14.23 16.15
CA GLY A 3 5.83 14.62 16.99
C GLY A 3 4.61 13.75 16.67
N ASP A 4 3.88 13.34 17.69
CA ASP A 4 2.56 12.71 17.54
C ASP A 4 1.54 13.81 17.22
N VAL A 5 0.88 13.74 16.06
CA VAL A 5 -0.07 14.77 15.60
C VAL A 5 -1.43 14.16 15.25
N GLY A 6 -2.48 14.62 15.93
CA GLY A 6 -3.87 14.21 15.71
C GLY A 6 -4.70 15.32 15.10
N TRP A 7 -5.46 15.02 14.04
CA TRP A 7 -6.39 15.95 13.40
C TRP A 7 -7.77 15.32 13.29
N ARG A 8 -8.82 16.04 13.73
CA ARG A 8 -10.22 15.70 13.46
C ARG A 8 -10.82 16.77 12.56
N ASP A 9 -11.63 16.35 11.59
CA ASP A 9 -12.34 17.16 10.57
C ASP A 9 -11.44 17.98 9.61
N GLY A 10 -10.12 17.98 9.84
CA GLY A 10 -9.12 18.67 9.05
C GLY A 10 -8.31 17.74 8.14
N GLY A 11 -7.36 18.32 7.41
CA GLY A 11 -6.33 17.57 6.68
C GLY A 11 -4.96 18.10 7.03
N LEU A 12 -3.96 17.22 7.10
CA LEU A 12 -2.58 17.61 7.41
C LEU A 12 -1.81 17.83 6.10
N GLN A 13 -1.22 19.01 5.94
CA GLN A 13 -0.24 19.28 4.90
C GLN A 13 1.13 19.51 5.52
N SER A 14 2.07 18.58 5.30
CA SER A 14 3.45 18.69 5.79
C SER A 14 4.44 18.77 4.63
N LYS A 15 5.40 19.69 4.74
CA LYS A 15 6.58 19.73 3.86
C LYS A 15 7.74 18.89 4.42
N GLY A 16 7.74 18.59 5.71
CA GLY A 16 8.78 17.81 6.39
C GLY A 16 8.28 16.45 6.86
N ASP A 17 9.14 15.76 7.59
CA ASP A 17 8.85 14.41 8.07
C ASP A 17 7.75 14.43 9.15
N VAL A 18 6.85 13.46 9.08
CA VAL A 18 5.75 13.29 10.02
C VAL A 18 6.02 12.07 10.89
N GLY A 19 5.94 12.31 12.19
CA GLY A 19 6.20 11.37 13.25
C GLY A 19 5.27 10.16 13.28
N ARG A 20 4.35 10.26 14.23
CA ARG A 20 3.13 9.48 14.26
C ARG A 20 1.99 10.42 13.93
N CYS A 21 1.00 9.96 13.17
CA CYS A 21 -0.19 10.75 12.94
C CYS A 21 -1.48 9.95 13.05
N TRP A 22 -2.53 10.64 13.50
CA TRP A 22 -3.90 10.16 13.43
C TRP A 22 -4.73 11.22 12.71
N ILE A 23 -5.42 10.84 11.63
CA ILE A 23 -6.20 11.79 10.84
C ILE A 23 -7.60 11.23 10.62
N GLU A 24 -8.57 11.92 11.20
CA GLU A 24 -9.99 11.80 10.91
C GLU A 24 -10.40 12.98 10.04
N GLY A 25 -10.90 12.75 8.82
CA GLY A 25 -11.44 13.82 7.96
C GLY A 25 -10.81 13.94 6.57
N ARG A 26 -10.22 15.10 6.23
CA ARG A 26 -9.82 15.42 4.85
C ARG A 26 -8.57 14.68 4.37
N GLY A 27 -7.79 14.07 5.27
CA GLY A 27 -6.64 13.21 4.93
C GLY A 27 -5.26 13.85 5.10
N LEU A 28 -4.22 13.17 4.63
CA LEU A 28 -2.81 13.59 4.75
C LEU A 28 -2.19 13.90 3.39
N GLN A 29 -1.43 14.98 3.31
CA GLN A 29 -0.50 15.26 2.24
C GLN A 29 0.88 15.58 2.82
N SER A 30 1.82 14.64 2.71
CA SER A 30 3.21 14.84 3.14
C SER A 30 4.17 14.84 1.95
N LYS A 31 5.13 15.76 1.96
CA LYS A 31 6.30 15.70 1.07
C LYS A 31 7.53 15.04 1.71
N GLY A 32 7.51 14.80 3.02
CA GLY A 32 8.57 14.13 3.76
C GLY A 32 8.25 12.66 4.04
N ASP A 33 9.15 12.02 4.79
CA ASP A 33 8.96 10.67 5.31
C ASP A 33 7.86 10.66 6.39
N VAL A 34 7.11 9.57 6.48
CA VAL A 34 6.01 9.39 7.42
C VAL A 34 6.27 8.14 8.24
N GLY A 35 6.23 8.24 9.57
CA GLY A 35 6.53 7.11 10.43
C GLY A 35 5.34 6.15 10.49
N ARG A 36 4.47 6.36 11.48
CA ARG A 36 3.25 5.57 11.67
C ARG A 36 2.03 6.46 11.51
N CYS A 37 1.11 6.14 10.61
CA CYS A 37 -0.10 6.93 10.44
C CYS A 37 -1.35 6.07 10.39
N TRP A 38 -2.37 6.50 11.13
CA TRP A 38 -3.71 5.96 11.08
C TRP A 38 -4.65 6.96 10.42
N ILE A 39 -5.43 6.49 9.46
CA ILE A 39 -6.30 7.35 8.66
C ILE A 39 -7.73 6.81 8.63
N GLU A 40 -8.65 7.69 8.99
CA GLU A 40 -10.10 7.52 8.86
C GLU A 40 -10.65 8.75 8.11
N GLY A 41 -10.51 8.78 6.79
CA GLY A 41 -10.85 9.98 6.02
C GLY A 41 -10.77 9.86 4.50
N ARG A 42 -10.72 11.00 3.80
CA ARG A 42 -10.72 11.09 2.32
C ARG A 42 -9.43 10.58 1.64
N GLY A 43 -8.45 10.09 2.40
CA GLY A 43 -7.27 9.40 1.88
C GLY A 43 -5.95 10.12 2.12
N VAL A 44 -4.85 9.49 1.72
CA VAL A 44 -3.49 9.99 1.99
C VAL A 44 -2.63 10.05 0.74
N THR A 45 -1.77 11.06 0.67
CA THR A 45 -0.65 11.12 -0.26
C THR A 45 0.65 11.40 0.47
N VAL A 46 1.62 10.50 0.34
CA VAL A 46 3.00 10.68 0.85
C VAL A 46 3.97 10.69 -0.32
N LYS A 47 4.84 11.71 -0.40
CA LYS A 47 5.95 11.78 -1.38
C LYS A 47 7.31 11.54 -0.72
N GLY A 48 7.38 10.48 0.06
CA GLY A 48 8.55 10.05 0.82
C GLY A 48 8.39 8.59 1.21
N ARG A 49 9.20 8.13 2.15
CA ARG A 49 9.06 6.80 2.75
C ARG A 49 7.91 6.79 3.75
N CYS A 50 7.25 5.64 3.89
CA CYS A 50 6.36 5.39 5.01
C CYS A 50 6.83 4.19 5.82
N GLY A 51 6.71 4.28 7.15
CA GLY A 51 6.94 3.15 8.04
C GLY A 51 5.74 2.22 8.03
N GLU A 52 4.66 2.65 8.69
CA GLU A 52 3.43 1.88 8.88
C GLU A 52 2.21 2.77 8.58
N MET A 53 1.36 2.31 7.68
CA MET A 53 0.14 3.03 7.31
C MET A 53 -1.08 2.15 7.49
N LEU A 54 -2.04 2.61 8.30
CA LEU A 54 -3.34 1.99 8.42
C LEU A 54 -4.39 2.91 7.81
N ASP A 55 -5.06 2.41 6.78
CA ASP A 55 -6.15 3.09 6.11
C ASP A 55 -7.48 2.39 6.34
N ARG A 56 -8.45 3.14 6.83
CA ARG A 56 -9.87 2.79 6.90
C ARG A 56 -10.73 3.77 6.09
N GLY A 57 -10.08 4.71 5.40
CA GLY A 57 -10.68 5.81 4.69
C GLY A 57 -10.98 5.50 3.22
N ALA A 58 -10.54 6.38 2.34
CA ALA A 58 -10.81 6.31 0.90
C ALA A 58 -9.60 5.85 0.05
N GLY A 59 -8.46 5.54 0.66
CA GLY A 59 -7.27 5.07 -0.03
C GLY A 59 -5.98 5.79 0.36
N VAL A 60 -4.84 5.14 0.11
CA VAL A 60 -3.50 5.66 0.37
C VAL A 60 -2.68 5.64 -0.91
N THR A 61 -2.00 6.76 -1.20
CA THR A 61 -1.03 6.88 -2.27
C THR A 61 0.35 7.19 -1.72
N VAL A 62 1.31 6.31 -1.97
CA VAL A 62 2.72 6.47 -1.59
C VAL A 62 3.57 6.61 -2.84
N LYS A 63 4.30 7.72 -2.96
CA LYS A 63 5.30 7.96 -4.00
C LYS A 63 6.70 7.77 -3.41
N GLY A 64 6.97 6.59 -2.89
CA GLY A 64 8.20 6.20 -2.21
C GLY A 64 8.09 4.76 -1.69
N ARG A 65 9.03 4.36 -0.83
CA ARG A 65 9.03 3.01 -0.22
C ARG A 65 8.15 2.98 1.02
N CYS A 66 7.38 1.92 1.20
CA CYS A 66 6.60 1.70 2.41
C CYS A 66 7.04 0.41 3.12
N GLY A 67 7.20 0.47 4.43
CA GLY A 67 7.47 -0.71 5.25
C GLY A 67 6.24 -1.61 5.31
N GLU A 68 5.14 -1.07 5.82
CA GLU A 68 3.91 -1.81 6.10
C GLU A 68 2.68 -0.98 5.74
N MET A 69 1.74 -1.60 5.01
CA MET A 69 0.49 -0.96 4.61
C MET A 69 -0.69 -1.89 4.92
N LEU A 70 -1.65 -1.36 5.68
CA LEU A 70 -2.88 -2.05 6.02
C LEU A 70 -4.06 -1.28 5.44
N ASP A 71 -4.79 -1.92 4.53
CA ASP A 71 -6.03 -1.43 3.95
C ASP A 71 -7.23 -2.18 4.49
N ARG A 72 -8.03 -1.48 5.28
CA ARG A 72 -9.36 -1.91 5.73
C ARG A 72 -10.47 -1.03 5.16
N ALA A 73 -10.15 -0.19 4.18
CA ALA A 73 -11.11 0.68 3.55
C ALA A 73 -12.15 -0.14 2.77
N LYS A 74 -13.42 -0.06 3.21
CA LYS A 74 -14.54 -0.66 2.48
C LYS A 74 -14.96 0.19 1.27
N GLN A 75 -14.50 1.45 1.20
CA GLN A 75 -14.84 2.41 0.14
C GLN A 75 -13.57 3.12 -0.37
N GLY A 76 -13.64 3.62 -1.62
CA GLY A 76 -12.53 4.37 -2.22
C GLY A 76 -11.65 3.56 -3.18
N VAL A 77 -10.40 4.00 -3.36
CA VAL A 77 -9.47 3.52 -4.39
C VAL A 77 -8.50 2.44 -3.93
N GLY A 78 -8.40 2.18 -2.62
CA GLY A 78 -7.45 1.22 -2.04
C GLY A 78 -6.02 1.79 -1.97
N LEU A 79 -5.02 0.90 -1.95
CA LEU A 79 -3.62 1.27 -1.82
C LEU A 79 -2.94 1.45 -3.17
N LEU A 80 -2.18 2.53 -3.31
CA LEU A 80 -1.41 2.87 -4.50
C LEU A 80 0.04 3.13 -4.08
N SER A 81 0.98 2.27 -4.46
CA SER A 81 2.40 2.51 -4.25
C SER A 81 3.14 2.66 -5.58
N LYS A 82 3.98 3.69 -5.68
CA LYS A 82 4.95 3.82 -6.79
C LYS A 82 6.33 3.24 -6.46
N GLY A 83 6.61 2.94 -5.19
CA GLY A 83 7.85 2.30 -4.77
C GLY A 83 7.60 0.97 -4.08
N ASP A 84 8.65 0.42 -3.50
CA ASP A 84 8.58 -0.91 -2.89
C ASP A 84 7.70 -0.91 -1.63
N VAL A 85 6.98 -2.00 -1.43
CA VAL A 85 6.15 -2.27 -0.25
C VAL A 85 6.68 -3.51 0.45
N GLY A 86 7.12 -3.38 1.70
CA GLY A 86 7.64 -4.51 2.45
C GLY A 86 6.54 -5.53 2.79
N ARG A 87 5.50 -5.05 3.47
CA ARG A 87 4.33 -5.84 3.87
C ARG A 87 3.04 -5.12 3.55
N CYS A 88 2.06 -5.86 3.03
CA CYS A 88 0.70 -5.37 2.85
C CYS A 88 -0.34 -6.34 3.39
N TRP A 89 -1.41 -5.78 3.95
CA TRP A 89 -2.61 -6.51 4.31
C TRP A 89 -3.81 -5.76 3.76
N ILE A 90 -4.65 -6.44 2.98
CA ILE A 90 -5.70 -5.81 2.18
C ILE A 90 -7.00 -6.58 2.37
N GLU A 91 -7.87 -6.02 3.20
CA GLU A 91 -9.26 -6.47 3.38
C GLU A 91 -10.20 -5.72 2.43
N GLY A 92 -9.74 -4.59 1.88
CA GLY A 92 -10.55 -3.62 1.16
C GLY A 92 -10.52 -3.75 -0.37
N ARG A 93 -10.23 -2.63 -1.02
CA ARG A 93 -10.41 -2.43 -2.48
C ARG A 93 -9.26 -2.95 -3.33
N GLY A 94 -8.13 -3.29 -2.73
CA GLY A 94 -6.96 -3.81 -3.45
C GLY A 94 -5.72 -2.95 -3.33
N LEU A 95 -4.60 -3.46 -3.86
CA LEU A 95 -3.34 -2.74 -3.98
C LEU A 95 -2.91 -2.68 -5.44
N LEU A 96 -2.44 -1.50 -5.86
CA LEU A 96 -1.69 -1.33 -7.09
C LEU A 96 -0.28 -0.83 -6.74
N SER A 97 0.71 -1.71 -6.90
CA SER A 97 2.13 -1.38 -6.73
C SER A 97 2.86 -1.32 -8.06
N LYS A 98 3.71 -0.31 -8.25
CA LYS A 98 4.71 -0.24 -9.34
C LYS A 98 6.12 -0.62 -8.92
N GLY A 99 6.32 -0.97 -7.64
CA GLY A 99 7.60 -1.45 -7.11
C GLY A 99 7.49 -2.90 -6.66
N ASP A 100 8.55 -3.37 -6.02
CA ASP A 100 8.59 -4.71 -5.46
C ASP A 100 7.64 -4.80 -4.24
N VAL A 101 6.97 -5.93 -4.06
CA VAL A 101 6.11 -6.23 -2.91
C VAL A 101 6.68 -7.45 -2.20
N GLY A 102 7.05 -7.31 -0.94
CA GLY A 102 7.65 -8.38 -0.14
C GLY A 102 6.64 -9.45 0.24
N ARG A 103 5.76 -9.15 1.19
CA ARG A 103 4.67 -10.06 1.58
C ARG A 103 3.33 -9.37 1.50
N CYS A 104 2.32 -10.03 0.94
CA CYS A 104 0.98 -9.48 0.89
C CYS A 104 -0.08 -10.51 1.29
N TRP A 105 -1.00 -10.09 2.17
CA TRP A 105 -2.20 -10.83 2.50
C TRP A 105 -3.43 -10.11 1.94
N ILE A 106 -4.30 -10.84 1.26
CA ILE A 106 -5.39 -10.27 0.48
C ILE A 106 -6.67 -11.04 0.77
N GLU A 107 -7.67 -10.34 1.27
CA GLU A 107 -9.04 -10.84 1.44
C GLU A 107 -10.05 -9.97 0.66
N GLY A 108 -9.53 -8.99 -0.10
CA GLY A 108 -10.32 -7.98 -0.82
C GLY A 108 -10.39 -8.18 -2.34
N ARG A 109 -10.61 -7.08 -3.07
CA ARG A 109 -10.81 -7.07 -4.53
C ARG A 109 -9.58 -7.37 -5.40
N GLY A 110 -8.50 -7.90 -4.83
CA GLY A 110 -7.31 -8.34 -5.55
C GLY A 110 -6.17 -7.34 -5.57
N VAL A 111 -5.00 -7.78 -6.06
CA VAL A 111 -3.75 -6.99 -6.06
C VAL A 111 -3.10 -6.99 -7.43
N THR A 112 -2.50 -5.86 -7.81
CA THR A 112 -1.68 -5.73 -9.00
C THR A 112 -0.29 -5.22 -8.64
N VAL A 113 0.74 -6.00 -8.97
CA VAL A 113 2.16 -5.64 -8.77
C VAL A 113 2.85 -5.57 -10.13
N LYS A 114 3.56 -4.48 -10.40
CA LYS A 114 4.50 -4.36 -11.52
C LYS A 114 5.92 -4.33 -10.96
N GLY A 115 6.50 -5.51 -10.75
CA GLY A 115 7.74 -5.68 -10.01
C GLY A 115 7.88 -7.10 -9.52
N ARG A 116 8.75 -7.32 -8.55
CA ARG A 116 8.89 -8.61 -7.87
C ARG A 116 7.87 -8.72 -6.76
N CYS A 117 7.12 -9.80 -6.73
CA CYS A 117 6.29 -10.21 -5.60
C CYS A 117 7.03 -11.30 -4.82
N GLY A 118 7.08 -11.23 -3.50
CA GLY A 118 7.60 -12.29 -2.65
C GLY A 118 6.48 -13.28 -2.33
N GLU A 119 6.07 -13.32 -1.06
CA GLU A 119 5.01 -14.20 -0.56
C GLU A 119 3.63 -13.52 -0.72
N MET A 120 2.72 -14.15 -1.45
CA MET A 120 1.37 -13.64 -1.65
C MET A 120 0.35 -14.66 -1.17
N LEU A 121 -0.52 -14.24 -0.26
CA LEU A 121 -1.63 -15.03 0.27
C LEU A 121 -2.92 -14.35 -0.16
N ASP A 122 -3.65 -15.00 -1.06
CA ASP A 122 -4.88 -14.46 -1.64
C ASP A 122 -6.07 -15.33 -1.26
N GLY A 123 -7.00 -14.78 -0.50
CA GLY A 123 -8.36 -15.32 -0.30
C GLY A 123 -9.43 -14.50 -1.01
N GLY A 124 -9.03 -13.53 -1.83
CA GLY A 124 -9.90 -12.54 -2.45
C GLY A 124 -10.12 -12.76 -3.95
N ALA A 125 -10.14 -11.65 -4.69
CA ALA A 125 -10.52 -11.65 -6.11
C ALA A 125 -9.38 -11.92 -7.10
N GLY A 126 -8.17 -12.26 -6.65
CA GLY A 126 -7.04 -12.60 -7.54
C GLY A 126 -5.81 -11.68 -7.36
N VAL A 127 -4.63 -12.26 -7.57
CA VAL A 127 -3.34 -11.55 -7.63
C VAL A 127 -2.83 -11.47 -9.06
N THR A 128 -2.53 -10.26 -9.50
CA THR A 128 -1.87 -9.96 -10.76
C THR A 128 -0.43 -9.55 -10.50
N VAL A 129 0.54 -10.24 -11.08
CA VAL A 129 1.93 -9.76 -11.07
C VAL A 129 2.52 -9.73 -12.47
N LYS A 130 3.03 -8.56 -12.83
CA LYS A 130 3.84 -8.33 -14.03
C LYS A 130 5.29 -8.20 -13.60
N GLY A 131 6.00 -9.32 -13.62
CA GLY A 131 7.36 -9.43 -13.10
C GLY A 131 7.62 -10.82 -12.53
N ARG A 132 8.49 -10.92 -11.52
CA ARG A 132 8.78 -12.21 -10.86
C ARG A 132 7.88 -12.38 -9.65
N CYS A 133 7.45 -13.59 -9.40
CA CYS A 133 6.81 -13.94 -8.14
C CYS A 133 7.57 -15.02 -7.41
N GLY A 134 7.60 -14.88 -6.09
CA GLY A 134 7.93 -15.93 -5.15
C GLY A 134 6.72 -16.84 -4.92
N GLU A 135 6.53 -17.23 -3.67
CA GLU A 135 5.46 -18.14 -3.27
C GLU A 135 4.09 -17.46 -3.37
N MET A 136 3.19 -18.06 -4.14
CA MET A 136 1.79 -17.63 -4.23
C MET A 136 0.91 -18.75 -3.71
N LEU A 137 0.14 -18.43 -2.67
CA LEU A 137 -0.85 -19.30 -2.09
C LEU A 137 -2.22 -18.67 -2.32
N ASP A 138 -2.88 -19.13 -3.37
CA ASP A 138 -4.17 -18.63 -3.83
C ASP A 138 -5.29 -19.58 -3.39
N ARG A 139 -6.22 -19.03 -2.61
CA ARG A 139 -7.48 -19.63 -2.18
C ARG A 139 -8.68 -18.88 -2.77
N GLY A 140 -8.45 -17.86 -3.60
CA GLY A 140 -9.42 -16.95 -4.18
C GLY A 140 -9.82 -17.29 -5.61
N ALA A 141 -10.24 -16.27 -6.37
CA ALA A 141 -10.81 -16.43 -7.72
C ALA A 141 -9.80 -16.68 -8.86
N GLY A 142 -8.49 -16.80 -8.54
CA GLY A 142 -7.43 -17.08 -9.51
C GLY A 142 -6.43 -15.91 -9.67
N GLY A 143 -5.17 -16.17 -9.35
CA GLY A 143 -4.03 -15.28 -9.59
C GLY A 143 -3.29 -15.57 -10.89
N TYR A 144 -2.80 -14.53 -11.55
CA TYR A 144 -1.94 -14.62 -12.72
C TYR A 144 -0.61 -13.91 -12.49
N CYS A 145 0.47 -14.69 -12.49
CA CYS A 145 1.82 -14.17 -12.56
C CYS A 145 2.31 -14.22 -14.01
N GLN A 146 2.26 -13.07 -14.69
CA GLN A 146 2.92 -12.90 -15.95
C GLN A 146 4.42 -12.70 -15.69
N ARG A 147 5.15 -13.82 -15.69
CA ARG A 147 6.61 -13.81 -15.77
C ARG A 147 6.99 -13.11 -17.08
N GLU A 148 7.48 -11.88 -17.00
CA GLU A 148 8.26 -11.35 -18.11
C GLU A 148 9.52 -12.21 -18.17
N MET A 149 9.56 -13.14 -19.13
CA MET A 149 10.79 -13.79 -19.55
C MET A 149 11.67 -12.70 -20.16
N TRP A 150 12.41 -11.98 -19.32
CA TRP A 150 13.69 -11.47 -19.77
C TRP A 150 14.52 -12.72 -19.99
N GLY A 151 14.47 -13.24 -21.21
CA GLY A 151 15.42 -14.25 -21.65
C GLY A 151 16.80 -13.69 -21.37
N ASP A 152 17.65 -14.50 -20.77
CA ASP A 152 19.09 -14.34 -20.90
C ASP A 152 19.38 -14.36 -22.42
N VAL A 153 19.46 -13.17 -23.02
CA VAL A 153 19.93 -13.00 -24.40
C VAL A 153 21.34 -12.44 -24.30
N GLY A 154 22.32 -13.32 -24.50
CA GLY A 154 23.71 -12.98 -24.82
C GLY A 154 24.64 -12.94 -23.63
#